data_AF-A0A5P9H0D8-F1
#
_entry.id   AF-A0A5P9H0D8-F1
#
_cell.length_a   1.000
_cell.length_b   1.000
_cell.length_c   1.000
_cell.angle_alpha   90.00
_cell.angle_beta   90.00
_cell.angle_gamma   90.00
#
_symmetry.space_group_name_H-M   'P 1'
#
loop_
_entity.id
_entity.type
_entity.pdbx_description
1 polymer ?
#
loop_
_entity_poly.entity_id
_entity_poly.type
_entity_poly.pdbx_seq_one_letter_code
_entity_poly.pdbx_strand_id
1 'polypeptide(L)' 'MSTTAVETWAGADLSQIGPIYPMVGTEMILVIVGVLFWLGFHVLQARIERRELDGDEAAARSPERIKRVFEEEARE' A
#
# COMPACT_ATOMS: atom_id res chain seq x y z
N MET A 1 0.51 -34.62 21.32
CA MET A 1 -0.86 -34.67 20.75
C MET A 1 -0.91 -33.76 19.56
N SER A 2 -1.61 -34.16 18.49
CA SER A 2 -1.87 -33.30 17.34
C SER A 2 -2.75 -32.12 17.79
N THR A 3 -2.46 -30.91 17.30
CA THR A 3 -3.28 -29.71 17.54
C THR A 3 -4.35 -29.51 16.45
N THR A 4 -4.37 -30.39 15.46
CA THR A 4 -5.31 -30.35 14.33
C THR A 4 -6.25 -31.56 14.39
N ALA A 5 -7.31 -31.53 13.58
CA ALA A 5 -8.27 -32.62 13.44
C ALA A 5 -7.67 -33.90 12.79
N VAL A 6 -6.42 -33.85 12.33
CA VAL A 6 -5.75 -34.97 11.67
C VAL A 6 -4.82 -35.66 12.67
N GLU A 7 -5.13 -36.92 12.99
CA GLU A 7 -4.31 -37.75 13.89
C GLU A 7 -3.25 -38.58 13.14
N THR A 8 -3.51 -38.95 11.88
CA THR A 8 -2.58 -39.67 10.99
C THR A 8 -2.79 -39.26 9.53
N TRP A 9 -1.69 -39.16 8.77
CA TRP A 9 -1.72 -38.84 7.34
C TRP A 9 -1.75 -40.06 6.43
N ALA A 10 -1.42 -41.25 6.97
CA ALA A 10 -1.46 -42.49 6.19
C ALA A 10 -2.91 -42.95 6.01
N GLY A 11 -3.40 -42.95 4.77
CA GLY A 11 -4.79 -43.31 4.44
C GLY A 11 -5.82 -42.24 4.81
N ALA A 12 -5.39 -41.01 5.12
CA ALA A 12 -6.29 -39.91 5.39
C ALA A 12 -7.04 -39.51 4.11
N ASP A 13 -8.37 -39.59 4.16
CA ASP A 13 -9.22 -39.07 3.10
C ASP A 13 -9.33 -37.55 3.22
N LEU A 14 -8.63 -36.84 2.33
CA LEU A 14 -8.61 -35.38 2.29
C LEU A 14 -10.00 -34.78 2.05
N SER A 15 -10.94 -35.53 1.45
CA SER A 15 -12.29 -35.04 1.19
C SER A 15 -13.13 -34.90 2.46
N GLN A 16 -12.76 -35.60 3.54
CA GLN A 16 -13.45 -35.57 4.83
C GLN A 16 -12.83 -34.55 5.79
N ILE A 17 -11.69 -33.95 5.42
CA ILE A 17 -11.04 -32.93 6.23
C ILE A 17 -11.76 -31.60 5.98
N GLY A 18 -12.44 -31.11 7.00
CA GLY A 18 -13.09 -29.79 6.98
C GLY A 18 -12.09 -28.63 6.93
N PRO A 19 -12.56 -27.38 7.12
CA PRO A 19 -11.71 -26.20 7.16
C PRO A 19 -10.49 -26.36 8.08
N ILE A 20 -9.28 -26.23 7.51
CA ILE A 20 -8.02 -26.39 8.25
C ILE A 20 -7.51 -25.08 8.87
N TYR A 21 -8.17 -23.95 8.59
CA TYR A 21 -7.90 -22.63 9.20
C TYR A 21 -9.21 -21.84 9.39
N PRO A 22 -9.22 -20.78 10.23
CA PRO A 22 -10.41 -19.95 10.44
C PRO A 22 -10.79 -19.16 9.18
N MET A 23 -12.08 -18.84 9.03
CA MET A 23 -12.59 -17.94 7.97
C MET A 23 -12.43 -18.46 6.54
N VAL A 24 -12.37 -19.78 6.34
CA VAL A 24 -12.40 -20.40 5.00
C VAL A 24 -13.63 -19.93 4.22
N GLY A 25 -13.44 -19.57 2.95
CA GLY A 25 -14.47 -19.01 2.07
C GLY A 25 -14.57 -17.48 2.10
N THR A 26 -13.87 -16.80 3.02
CA THR A 26 -13.85 -15.32 3.08
C THR A 26 -12.69 -14.70 2.30
N GLU A 27 -11.82 -15.52 1.71
CA GLU A 27 -10.57 -15.10 1.08
C GLU A 27 -10.84 -14.06 -0.01
N MET A 28 -11.84 -14.31 -0.87
CA MET A 28 -12.19 -13.39 -1.96
C MET A 28 -12.73 -12.04 -1.43
N ILE A 29 -13.49 -12.07 -0.34
CA ILE A 29 -13.99 -10.83 0.28
C ILE A 29 -12.83 -10.04 0.86
N LEU A 30 -11.93 -10.70 1.59
CA LEU A 30 -10.75 -10.07 2.19
C LEU A 30 -9.79 -9.53 1.11
N VAL A 31 -9.62 -10.25 0.00
CA VAL A 31 -8.85 -9.77 -1.15
C VAL A 31 -9.48 -8.50 -1.73
N ILE A 32 -10.79 -8.47 -1.96
CA ILE A 32 -11.48 -7.30 -2.49
C ILE A 32 -11.33 -6.11 -1.52
N VAL A 33 -11.54 -6.32 -0.22
CA VAL A 33 -11.38 -5.28 0.80
C VAL A 33 -9.95 -4.75 0.83
N GLY A 34 -8.95 -5.65 0.79
CA GLY A 34 -7.54 -5.28 0.74
C GLY A 34 -7.19 -4.45 -0.49
N VAL A 35 -7.69 -4.85 -1.67
CA VAL A 35 -7.49 -4.10 -2.93
C VAL A 35 -8.17 -2.73 -2.88
N LEU A 36 -9.41 -2.64 -2.38
CA LEU A 36 -10.11 -1.37 -2.24
C LEU A 36 -9.37 -0.41 -1.30
N PHE A 37 -8.89 -0.92 -0.16
CA PHE A 37 -8.08 -0.14 0.76
C PHE A 37 -6.76 0.32 0.11
N TRP A 38 -6.08 -0.57 -0.58
CA TRP A 38 -4.82 -0.28 -1.28
C TRP A 38 -4.99 0.79 -2.36
N LEU A 39 -6.01 0.67 -3.20
CA LEU A 39 -6.32 1.68 -4.22
C LEU A 39 -6.72 3.01 -3.59
N GLY A 40 -7.55 2.99 -2.53
CA GLY A 40 -7.95 4.19 -1.80
C GLY A 40 -6.75 4.91 -1.19
N PHE A 41 -5.81 4.16 -0.60
CA PHE A 41 -4.56 4.68 -0.07
C PHE A 41 -3.73 5.36 -1.16
N HIS A 42 -3.52 4.72 -2.31
CA HIS A 42 -2.77 5.32 -3.43
C HIS A 42 -3.41 6.60 -3.97
N VAL A 43 -4.73 6.63 -4.07
CA VAL A 43 -5.45 7.84 -4.50
C VAL A 43 -5.25 8.98 -3.51
N LEU A 44 -5.27 8.70 -2.21
CA LEU A 44 -5.02 9.71 -1.18
C LEU A 44 -3.56 10.19 -1.22
N GLN A 45 -2.60 9.27 -1.31
CA GLN A 45 -1.17 9.57 -1.40
C GLN A 45 -0.89 10.50 -2.59
N ALA A 46 -1.36 10.13 -3.80
CA ALA A 46 -1.17 10.94 -5.00
C ALA A 46 -1.79 12.34 -4.89
N ARG A 47 -2.91 12.49 -4.17
CA ARG A 47 -3.54 13.80 -3.92
C ARG A 47 -2.73 14.67 -2.96
N ILE A 48 -2.12 14.07 -1.95
CA ILE A 48 -1.26 14.77 -1.00
C ILE A 48 0.01 15.22 -1.70
N GLU A 49 0.70 14.30 -2.38
CA GLU A 49 1.93 14.57 -3.13
C GLU A 49 1.71 15.70 -4.15
N ARG A 50 0.59 15.66 -4.89
CA ARG A 50 0.27 16.72 -5.85
C ARG A 50 0.15 18.09 -5.20
N ARG A 51 -0.47 18.19 -4.01
CA ARG A 51 -0.61 19.47 -3.29
C ARG A 51 0.73 20.01 -2.81
N GLU A 52 1.61 19.12 -2.35
CA GLU A 52 2.96 19.49 -1.92
C GLU A 52 3.79 19.98 -3.11
N LEU A 53 3.77 19.24 -4.22
CA LEU A 53 4.47 19.61 -5.45
C LEU A 53 3.99 20.95 -6.02
N ASP A 54 2.68 21.21 -6.05
CA ASP A 54 2.14 22.50 -6.50
C ASP A 54 2.64 23.66 -5.61
N GLY A 55 2.77 23.44 -4.30
CA GLY A 55 3.31 24.40 -3.35
C GLY A 55 4.81 24.65 -3.53
N ASP A 56 5.58 23.58 -3.71
CA ASP A 56 7.02 23.65 -3.97
C ASP A 56 7.32 24.34 -5.31
N GLU A 57 6.53 24.06 -6.35
CA GLU A 57 6.65 24.72 -7.65
C GLU A 57 6.40 26.23 -7.53
N ALA A 58 5.35 26.63 -6.81
CA ALA A 58 5.06 28.04 -6.58
C ALA A 58 6.20 28.73 -5.80
N ALA A 59 6.74 28.09 -4.77
CA ALA A 59 7.86 28.61 -4.00
C ALA A 59 9.16 28.67 -4.82
N ALA A 60 9.39 27.71 -5.71
CA ALA A 60 10.54 27.66 -6.61
C ALA A 60 10.51 28.80 -7.64
N ARG A 61 9.32 29.14 -8.15
CA ARG A 61 9.10 30.21 -9.13
C ARG A 61 9.02 31.62 -8.54
N SER A 62 9.24 31.78 -7.23
CA SER A 62 9.21 33.11 -6.60
C SER A 62 10.33 34.01 -7.19
N PRO A 63 10.02 35.25 -7.60
CA PRO A 63 10.99 36.18 -8.19
C PRO A 63 12.23 36.39 -7.31
N GLU A 64 12.04 36.39 -6.00
CA GLU A 64 13.10 36.55 -5.00
C GLU A 64 14.08 35.38 -5.02
N ARG A 65 13.57 34.15 -5.14
CA ARG A 65 14.39 32.93 -5.18
C ARG A 65 15.12 32.82 -6.51
N ILE A 66 14.44 33.14 -7.62
CA ILE A 66 15.04 33.19 -8.95
C ILE A 66 16.18 34.23 -8.98
N LYS A 67 15.94 35.43 -8.46
CA LYS A 67 16.94 36.50 -8.39
C LYS A 67 18.16 36.07 -7.57
N ARG A 68 17.95 35.44 -6.40
CA ARG A 68 19.05 34.94 -5.56
C ARG A 68 19.92 33.91 -6.30
N VAL A 69 19.30 32.95 -6.99
CA VAL A 69 20.04 31.94 -7.77
C VAL A 69 20.89 32.60 -8.86
N PHE A 70 20.33 33.55 -9.61
CA PHE A 70 21.10 34.29 -10.62
C PHE A 70 22.24 35.12 -10.02
N GLU A 71 22.05 35.70 -8.84
CA GLU A 71 23.10 36.45 -8.13
C GLU A 71 24.23 35.54 -7.59
N GLU A 72 23.90 34.31 -7.20
CA GLU A 72 24.88 33.29 -6.79
C GLU A 72 25.70 32.80 -8.00
N GLU A 73 25.04 32.42 -9.10
CA GLU A 73 25.70 32.01 -10.36
C GLU A 73 26.59 33.11 -10.95
N ALA A 74 26.19 34.39 -10.83
CA ALA A 74 27.01 35.50 -11.31
C ALA A 74 28.28 35.76 -10.47
N ARG A 75 28.43 35.09 -9.31
CA ARG A 75 29.60 35.20 -8.42
C ARG A 75 30.58 34.04 -8.57
N GLU A 76 30.20 32.95 -9.23
CA GLU A 76 31.13 31.90 -9.68
C GLU A 76 31.89 32.32 -10.96
#